data_AF-A0A939RG30-F1
#
_entry.id   AF-A0A939RG30-F1
#
_cell.length_a   1.000
_cell.length_b   1.000
_cell.length_c   1.000
_cell.angle_alpha   90.00
_cell.angle_beta   90.00
_cell.angle_gamma   90.00
#
_symmetry.space_group_name_H-M   'P 1'
#
loop_
_entity.id
_entity.type
_entity.pdbx_description
1 polymer ?
#
loop_
_entity_poly.entity_id
_entity_poly.type
_entity_poly.pdbx_seq_one_letter_code
_entity_poly.pdbx_strand_id
1 'polypeptide(L)'
;RERSALPGRLVLGTDGWAVIALDSADGAVRAVDPDYATARHCNADLRAFVRCLELFAGWWPALRGLDPAAAGGAVEALQRGLVELDGTVFGDPENWWAVIVEQLWDGLL
;
A
#
# COMPACT_ATOMS: atom_id res chain seq x y z
N ARG A 1 -10.51 19.92 -10.73
CA ARG A 1 -10.71 18.77 -11.63
C ARG A 1 -11.41 17.71 -10.81
N GLU A 2 -12.68 17.46 -11.10
CA GLU A 2 -13.46 16.44 -10.41
C GLU A 2 -12.72 15.10 -10.58
N ARG A 3 -12.38 14.45 -9.46
CA ARG A 3 -11.79 13.09 -9.41
C ARG A 3 -12.92 12.08 -9.68
N SER A 4 -13.62 12.32 -10.79
CA SER A 4 -14.95 11.81 -11.11
C SER A 4 -14.94 10.31 -11.17
N ALA A 5 -15.86 9.72 -10.41
CA ALA A 5 -16.32 8.34 -10.44
C ALA A 5 -15.62 7.46 -11.50
N LEU A 6 -14.64 6.68 -11.06
CA LEU A 6 -14.10 5.59 -11.86
C LEU A 6 -15.19 4.52 -11.96
N PRO A 7 -15.77 4.25 -13.14
CA PRO A 7 -16.87 3.28 -13.26
C PRO A 7 -16.45 1.92 -12.71
N GLY A 8 -17.33 1.32 -11.90
CA GLY A 8 -17.02 0.04 -11.24
C GLY A 8 -15.98 0.15 -10.13
N ARG A 9 -15.66 1.34 -9.62
CA ARG A 9 -14.74 1.50 -8.49
C ARG A 9 -15.32 2.39 -7.40
N LEU A 10 -15.10 2.00 -6.15
CA LEU A 10 -15.42 2.79 -4.97
C LEU A 10 -14.14 3.48 -4.49
N VAL A 11 -14.12 4.82 -4.54
CA VAL A 11 -12.98 5.61 -4.07
C VAL A 11 -12.90 5.55 -2.54
N LEU A 12 -11.73 5.15 -2.02
CA LEU A 12 -11.44 5.05 -0.59
C LEU A 12 -10.61 6.25 -0.10
N GLY A 13 -9.77 6.80 -0.97
CA GLY A 13 -8.88 7.91 -0.59
C GLY A 13 -7.78 8.17 -1.61
N THR A 14 -6.60 8.53 -1.12
CA THR A 14 -5.40 8.80 -1.92
C THR A 14 -4.15 8.58 -1.08
N ASP A 15 -3.05 8.19 -1.74
CA ASP A 15 -1.71 8.13 -1.15
C ASP A 15 -0.89 9.42 -1.36
N GLY A 16 -1.54 10.49 -1.84
CA GLY A 16 -0.91 11.77 -2.18
C GLY A 16 -0.75 11.99 -3.69
N TRP A 17 -0.70 10.92 -4.49
CA TRP A 17 -0.66 10.99 -5.96
C TRP A 17 -1.78 10.16 -6.58
N ALA A 18 -1.83 8.87 -6.27
CA ALA A 18 -2.81 7.93 -6.78
C ALA A 18 -4.14 8.02 -6.03
N VAL A 19 -5.21 7.62 -6.70
CA VAL A 19 -6.51 7.38 -6.08
C VAL A 19 -6.55 5.95 -5.56
N ILE A 20 -6.73 5.78 -4.25
CA ILE A 20 -6.95 4.45 -3.68
C ILE A 20 -8.43 4.10 -3.86
N ALA A 21 -8.69 2.98 -4.53
CA ALA A 21 -10.05 2.55 -4.83
C ALA A 21 -10.21 1.04 -4.71
N LEU A 22 -11.39 0.63 -4.27
CA LEU A 22 -11.88 -0.75 -4.34
C LEU A 22 -12.46 -1.00 -5.72
N ASP A 23 -11.99 -2.04 -6.41
CA ASP A 23 -12.56 -2.47 -7.68
C ASP A 23 -13.76 -3.39 -7.44
N SER A 24 -14.92 -3.03 -7.99
CA SER A 24 -16.16 -3.81 -7.80
C SER A 24 -16.21 -5.08 -8.63
N ALA A 25 -15.32 -5.25 -9.62
CA ALA A 25 -15.27 -6.44 -10.45
C ALA A 25 -14.74 -7.66 -9.69
N ASP A 26 -13.71 -7.47 -8.87
CA ASP A 26 -13.01 -8.55 -8.15
C ASP A 26 -12.81 -8.30 -6.65
N GLY A 27 -13.16 -7.11 -6.16
CA GLY A 27 -13.03 -6.74 -4.76
C GLY A 27 -11.63 -6.31 -4.34
N ALA A 28 -10.65 -6.24 -5.25
CA ALA A 28 -9.29 -5.87 -4.88
C ALA A 28 -9.13 -4.34 -4.73
N VAL A 29 -8.25 -3.94 -3.80
CA VAL A 29 -7.89 -2.54 -3.59
C VAL A 29 -6.69 -2.20 -4.45
N ARG A 30 -6.78 -1.08 -5.17
CA ARG A 30 -5.74 -0.62 -6.11
C ARG A 30 -5.44 0.85 -5.92
N ALA A 31 -4.18 1.21 -6.11
CA ALA A 31 -3.71 2.58 -6.25
C ALA A 31 -3.71 2.93 -7.74
N VAL A 32 -4.68 3.75 -8.15
CA VAL A 32 -4.90 4.13 -9.56
C VAL A 32 -4.23 5.45 -9.84
N ASP A 33 -3.30 5.46 -10.80
CA ASP A 33 -2.69 6.69 -11.28
C ASP A 33 -3.74 7.52 -12.05
N PRO A 34 -3.95 8.79 -11.68
CA PRO A 34 -4.99 9.62 -12.31
C PRO A 34 -4.62 10.11 -13.72
N ASP A 35 -3.35 10.12 -14.08
CA ASP A 35 -2.85 10.68 -15.35
C ASP A 35 -2.60 9.58 -16.40
N TYR A 36 -2.14 8.40 -15.97
CA TYR A 36 -1.76 7.31 -16.87
C TYR A 36 -2.73 6.11 -16.84
N ALA A 37 -3.75 6.14 -15.97
CA ALA A 37 -4.71 5.06 -15.78
C ALA A 37 -4.09 3.68 -15.47
N THR A 38 -2.82 3.66 -15.05
CA THR A 38 -2.18 2.46 -14.50
C THR A 38 -2.72 2.21 -13.10
N ALA A 39 -2.69 0.95 -12.66
CA ALA A 39 -3.18 0.57 -11.34
C ALA A 39 -2.19 -0.39 -10.69
N ARG A 40 -1.68 -0.01 -9.51
CA ARG A 40 -0.85 -0.87 -8.67
C ARG A 40 -1.75 -1.63 -7.71
N HIS A 41 -1.51 -2.92 -7.56
CA HIS A 41 -2.24 -3.73 -6.58
C HIS A 41 -1.86 -3.30 -5.16
N CYS A 42 -2.85 -3.10 -4.29
CA CYS A 42 -2.63 -2.89 -2.87
C CYS A 42 -2.90 -4.17 -2.10
N ASN A 43 -4.12 -4.69 -2.19
CA ASN A 43 -4.58 -5.84 -1.42
C ASN A 43 -5.69 -6.60 -2.14
N ALA A 44 -5.82 -7.89 -1.84
CA ALA A 44 -6.82 -8.78 -2.39
C ALA A 44 -8.26 -8.34 -2.07
N ASP A 45 -8.46 -7.70 -0.91
CA ASP A 45 -9.77 -7.16 -0.50
C ASP A 45 -9.67 -5.96 0.46
N LEU A 46 -10.81 -5.31 0.72
CA LEU A 46 -10.91 -4.15 1.61
C LEU A 46 -10.53 -4.48 3.06
N ARG A 47 -10.86 -5.68 3.55
CA ARG A 47 -10.54 -6.07 4.93
C ARG A 47 -9.04 -6.25 5.07
N ALA A 48 -8.39 -6.95 4.15
CA ALA A 48 -6.94 -7.08 4.07
C ALA A 48 -6.26 -5.70 4.02
N PHE A 49 -6.76 -4.81 3.16
CA PHE A 49 -6.24 -3.44 3.04
C PHE A 49 -6.26 -2.69 4.38
N VAL A 50 -7.40 -2.67 5.07
CA VAL A 50 -7.53 -1.99 6.37
C VAL A 50 -6.60 -2.61 7.41
N ARG A 51 -6.49 -3.94 7.46
CA ARG A 51 -5.60 -4.64 8.40
C ARG A 51 -4.13 -4.34 8.14
N CYS A 52 -3.71 -4.28 6.88
CA CYS A 52 -2.35 -3.89 6.52
C CYS A 52 -2.05 -2.43 6.89
N LEU A 53 -3.01 -1.52 6.68
CA LEU A 53 -2.89 -0.12 7.15
C LEU A 53 -2.80 -0.02 8.67
N GLU A 54 -3.60 -0.78 9.42
CA GLU A 54 -3.53 -0.84 10.89
C GLU A 54 -2.15 -1.31 11.36
N LEU A 55 -1.62 -2.38 10.75
CA LEU A 55 -0.28 -2.88 11.03
C LEU A 55 0.77 -1.79 10.76
N PHE A 56 0.75 -1.19 9.56
CA PHE A 56 1.69 -0.14 9.18
C PHE A 56 1.65 1.06 10.13
N ALA A 57 0.45 1.54 10.47
CA ALA A 57 0.28 2.65 11.41
C ALA A 57 0.86 2.36 12.81
N GLY A 58 0.82 1.11 13.25
CA GLY A 58 1.44 0.67 14.51
C GLY A 58 2.97 0.72 14.49
N TRP A 59 3.59 0.49 13.34
CA TRP A 59 5.05 0.55 13.16
C TRP A 59 5.58 1.95 12.85
N TRP A 60 4.73 2.83 12.30
CA TRP A 60 5.12 4.16 11.86
C TRP A 60 5.92 4.99 12.87
N PRO A 61 5.56 5.05 14.18
CA PRO A 61 6.34 5.78 15.16
C PRO A 61 7.77 5.24 15.35
N ALA A 62 7.96 3.93 15.16
CA ALA A 62 9.26 3.28 15.29
C ALA A 62 10.11 3.42 14.03
N LEU A 63 9.48 3.54 12.85
CA LEU A 63 10.18 3.65 11.57
C LEU A 63 10.62 5.08 11.25
N ARG A 64 9.88 6.08 11.73
CA ARG A 64 10.13 7.48 11.38
C ARG A 64 11.45 8.00 11.96
N GLY A 65 12.37 8.40 11.09
CA GLY A 65 13.63 9.04 11.47
C GLY A 65 14.76 8.10 11.89
N LEU A 66 14.61 6.78 11.69
CA LEU A 66 15.72 5.83 11.84
C LEU A 66 16.63 5.86 10.61
N ASP A 67 17.93 5.61 10.83
CA ASP A 67 18.87 5.28 9.76
C ASP A 67 18.51 3.91 9.15
N PRO A 68 18.65 3.70 7.82
CA PRO A 68 18.37 2.44 7.15
C PRO A 68 18.92 1.18 7.84
N ALA A 69 20.14 1.24 8.39
CA ALA A 69 20.75 0.10 9.07
C ALA A 69 20.03 -0.24 10.39
N ALA A 70 19.44 0.75 11.05
CA ALA A 70 18.67 0.58 12.28
C ALA A 70 17.22 0.17 12.00
N ALA A 71 16.66 0.55 10.85
CA ALA A 71 15.29 0.23 10.46
C ALA A 71 15.13 -1.22 9.98
N GLY A 72 16.20 -1.87 9.48
CA GLY A 72 16.09 -3.14 8.76
C GLY A 72 15.32 -4.25 9.49
N GLY A 73 15.57 -4.47 10.78
CA GLY A 73 14.83 -5.47 11.56
C GLY A 73 13.33 -5.15 11.73
N ALA A 74 12.99 -3.86 11.84
CA ALA A 74 11.60 -3.40 11.92
C ALA A 74 10.90 -3.50 10.56
N VAL A 75 11.59 -3.15 9.46
CA VAL A 75 11.06 -3.26 8.10
C VAL A 75 10.84 -4.73 7.71
N GLU A 76 11.77 -5.63 8.06
CA GLU A 76 11.59 -7.07 7.84
C GLU A 76 10.38 -7.63 8.62
N ALA A 77 10.20 -7.21 9.87
CA ALA A 77 9.04 -7.61 10.68
C ALA A 77 7.72 -7.09 10.10
N LEU A 78 7.69 -5.85 9.62
CA LEU A 78 6.56 -5.27 8.90
C LEU A 78 6.25 -6.07 7.62
N GLN A 79 7.27 -6.36 6.81
CA GLN A 79 7.12 -7.11 5.57
C GLN A 79 6.51 -8.50 5.82
N ARG A 80 7.00 -9.23 6.83
CA ARG A 80 6.41 -10.53 7.23
C ARG A 80 4.96 -10.39 7.66
N GLY A 81 4.63 -9.40 8.50
CA GLY A 81 3.26 -9.17 8.95
C GLY A 81 2.31 -8.80 7.79
N LEU A 82 2.78 -8.05 6.79
CA LEU A 82 1.99 -7.74 5.59
C LEU A 82 1.67 -9.01 4.79
N VAL A 83 2.63 -9.92 4.60
CA VAL A 83 2.40 -11.22 3.93
C VAL A 83 1.42 -12.10 4.69
N GLU A 84 1.51 -12.12 6.03
CA GLU A 84 0.59 -12.89 6.88
C GLU A 84 -0.86 -12.41 6.76
N LEU A 85 -1.06 -11.11 6.58
CA LEU A 85 -2.38 -10.52 6.39
C LEU A 85 -2.90 -10.71 4.95
N ASP A 86 -2.02 -10.62 3.97
CA ASP A 86 -2.35 -10.77 2.56
C ASP A 86 -1.12 -11.19 1.73
N GLY A 87 -1.11 -12.44 1.27
CA GLY A 87 0.01 -12.98 0.49
C GLY A 87 0.18 -12.36 -0.90
N THR A 88 -0.78 -11.55 -1.38
CA THR A 88 -0.72 -10.93 -2.72
C THR A 88 0.13 -9.65 -2.76
N VAL A 89 0.43 -9.05 -1.61
CA VAL A 89 1.01 -7.70 -1.50
C VAL A 89 2.40 -7.56 -2.13
N PHE A 90 3.19 -8.64 -2.19
CA PHE A 90 4.52 -8.69 -2.82
C PHE A 90 4.57 -9.62 -4.04
N GLY A 91 3.43 -9.93 -4.66
CA GLY A 91 3.39 -10.74 -5.88
C GLY A 91 4.06 -10.07 -7.09
N ASP A 92 4.21 -8.75 -7.07
CA ASP A 92 4.89 -7.93 -8.07
C ASP A 92 5.67 -6.80 -7.36
N PRO A 93 6.91 -6.47 -7.79
CA PRO A 93 7.70 -5.38 -7.20
C PRO A 93 7.07 -3.99 -7.38
N GLU A 94 6.19 -3.80 -8.37
CA GLU A 94 5.46 -2.55 -8.58
C GLU A 94 4.19 -2.44 -7.71
N ASN A 95 3.86 -3.47 -6.92
CA ASN A 95 2.74 -3.39 -5.99
C ASN A 95 2.92 -2.27 -4.98
N TRP A 96 1.80 -1.72 -4.51
CA TRP A 96 1.81 -0.52 -3.67
C TRP A 96 2.59 -0.72 -2.36
N TRP A 97 2.41 -1.85 -1.69
CA TRP A 97 3.17 -2.19 -0.48
C TRP A 97 4.63 -2.53 -0.76
N ALA A 98 4.95 -3.14 -1.92
CA ALA A 98 6.32 -3.41 -2.32
C ALA A 98 7.11 -2.11 -2.44
N VAL A 99 6.55 -1.11 -3.13
CA VAL A 99 7.15 0.22 -3.24
C VAL A 99 7.32 0.88 -1.87
N ILE A 100 6.31 0.84 -1.00
CA ILE A 100 6.43 1.45 0.34
C ILE A 100 7.55 0.79 1.16
N VAL A 101 7.65 -0.53 1.14
CA VAL A 101 8.69 -1.26 1.87
C VAL A 101 10.07 -0.95 1.32
N GLU A 102 10.23 -0.86 0.00
CA GLU A 102 11.48 -0.41 -0.63
C GLU A 102 11.88 0.98 -0.14
N GLN A 103 10.94 1.93 -0.13
CA GLN A 103 11.21 3.29 0.38
C GLN A 103 11.58 3.31 1.87
N LEU A 104 11.05 2.39 2.69
CA LEU A 104 11.48 2.25 4.08
C LEU A 104 12.92 1.73 4.19
N TRP A 105 13.29 0.75 3.35
CA TRP A 105 14.67 0.26 3.27
C TRP A 105 15.65 1.36 2.87
N ASP A 106 15.25 2.27 1.98
CA ASP A 106 16.05 3.41 1.55
C ASP A 106 16.00 4.61 2.51
N GLY A 107 15.11 4.59 3.52
CA GLY A 107 14.95 5.70 4.48
C GLY A 107 14.25 6.94 3.89
N LEU A 108 13.36 6.76 2.91
CA LEU A 108 12.76 7.84 2.10
C LEU A 108 11.34 8.28 2.54
N LEU A 109 10.83 7.81 3.69
CA LEU A 109 9.46 8.11 4.19
C LEU A 109 9.42 8.99 5.46
#